data_AF-A0A8T0FLZ3-F1
#
_entry.id   AF-A0A8T0FLZ3-F1
#
_cell.length_a   1.000
_cell.length_b   1.000
_cell.length_c   1.000
_cell.angle_alpha   90.00
_cell.angle_beta   90.00
_cell.angle_gamma   90.00
#
_symmetry.space_group_name_H-M   'P 1'
#
loop_
_entity.id
_entity.type
_entity.pdbx_description
1 polymer ?
#
loop_
_entity_poly.entity_id
_entity_poly.type
_entity_poly.pdbx_seq_one_letter_code
_entity_poly.pdbx_strand_id
1 'polypeptide(L)'
;MPSENNRQFKKLESTTNFAWDINNFAILEMLTERGHLVLSPLLNLYSVNEVWKLHIYPKGQSDADYIGFYLFKTHISDQAVYNCTLSIGRPDETPVKSYKYTGVRFLDNGIGEEFFLCKKYNSWISNGSVRFRCDITKTDQKNLHSPNGSSLKSFVHFNLADTANLSLDLEELLMVPFHSDLTVSMSRCEIYVHKYILHVRCPNIRFQNHSLAFVPPNVETEINDEIFGLLMYYCYTGKLKDSFVPLELFRLAEKLKLSSLIRCLHEQSSSHHASSAADVENQVISWDLDELNFFEEGSRIAHILRTASYSKQLVIQVSFSNDCGKEKFIDISFKFLNITDCIPILLICKISLTSQSGLEAFKEDHHVFRQVDQWNFPRIPCQKDEYMYISGMGLTIELSICDGTHSRLVRNIKTKTKLLTDFQTVSDNLESLRSCMALLFQITRSTSNLILLSSDSKFFRVHDGIMWARWPGLRTLIDKSSVSSEEDLYNVTNPLELNLPSEVLDILLPYLYTGFIPSFDREKAELFLKHNDYLQFPYHLMEKCEALLSDDNGMQC
;
A
#
# COMPACT_ATOMS: atom_id res chain seq x y z
N MET A 1 -8.09 -30.19 41.49
CA MET A 1 -8.25 -29.08 40.53
C MET A 1 -6.89 -28.42 40.36
N PRO A 2 -6.25 -28.47 39.19
CA PRO A 2 -5.00 -27.76 38.96
C PRO A 2 -5.31 -26.28 38.76
N SER A 3 -4.56 -25.42 39.44
CA SER A 3 -4.63 -23.96 39.33
C SER A 3 -4.34 -23.52 37.89
N GLU A 4 -5.27 -22.74 37.31
CA GLU A 4 -5.09 -22.10 36.01
C GLU A 4 -3.84 -21.22 36.01
N ASN A 5 -2.89 -21.58 35.16
CA ASN A 5 -1.70 -20.79 34.87
C ASN A 5 -2.11 -19.54 34.08
N ASN A 6 -2.17 -18.39 34.76
CA ASN A 6 -2.24 -17.07 34.14
C ASN A 6 -0.98 -16.80 33.29
N ARG A 7 -0.98 -17.24 32.03
CA ARG A 7 0.00 -16.80 31.02
C ARG A 7 -0.35 -15.38 30.61
N GLN A 8 0.27 -14.40 31.27
CA GLN A 8 0.27 -13.02 30.77
C GLN A 8 1.04 -12.96 29.44
N PHE A 9 0.33 -12.70 28.34
CA PHE A 9 0.97 -12.42 27.07
C PHE A 9 1.71 -11.09 27.16
N LYS A 10 3.04 -11.14 27.08
CA LYS A 10 3.89 -9.95 27.06
C LYS A 10 3.61 -9.17 25.78
N LYS A 11 3.13 -7.93 25.92
CA LYS A 11 2.86 -7.02 24.80
C LYS A 11 4.15 -6.78 24.02
N LEU A 12 4.12 -6.97 22.70
CA LEU A 12 5.23 -6.58 21.85
C LEU A 12 5.18 -5.06 21.71
N GLU A 13 6.15 -4.38 22.30
CA GLU A 13 6.31 -2.93 22.18
C GLU A 13 7.60 -2.67 21.42
N SER A 14 7.49 -1.99 20.29
CA SER A 14 8.65 -1.48 19.56
C SER A 14 8.82 -0.03 19.96
N THR A 15 10.04 0.37 20.33
CA THR A 15 10.37 1.75 20.72
C THR A 15 11.48 2.26 19.82
N THR A 16 11.30 3.46 19.28
CA THR A 16 12.29 4.17 18.48
C THR A 16 12.53 5.54 19.10
N ASN A 17 13.76 6.03 19.04
CA ASN A 17 14.11 7.37 19.48
C ASN A 17 14.59 8.21 18.29
N PHE A 18 14.29 9.50 18.38
CA PHE A 18 14.76 10.52 17.44
C PHE A 18 15.32 11.69 18.24
N ALA A 19 16.44 12.24 17.80
CA ALA A 19 17.00 13.47 18.35
C ALA A 19 17.27 14.48 17.23
N TRP A 20 16.89 15.73 17.46
CA TRP A 20 17.07 16.84 16.56
C TRP A 20 17.71 18.02 17.27
N ASP A 21 18.92 18.36 16.83
CA ASP A 21 19.63 19.53 17.31
C ASP A 21 19.37 20.71 16.39
N ILE A 22 18.89 21.82 16.98
CA ILE A 22 18.74 23.09 16.29
C ILE A 22 19.79 24.05 16.82
N ASN A 23 20.80 24.31 15.99
CA ASN A 23 21.83 25.29 16.30
C ASN A 23 21.29 26.71 16.10
N ASN A 24 21.75 27.63 16.95
CA ASN A 24 21.33 29.04 16.94
C ASN A 24 19.79 29.22 17.06
N PHE A 25 19.15 28.44 17.92
CA PHE A 25 17.69 28.46 18.11
C PHE A 25 17.15 29.85 18.47
N ALA A 26 17.90 30.65 19.24
CA ALA A 26 17.53 32.03 19.56
C ALA A 26 17.43 32.92 18.31
N ILE A 27 18.30 32.71 17.31
CA ILE A 27 18.24 33.43 16.03
C ILE A 27 17.01 32.96 15.24
N LEU A 28 16.78 31.64 15.17
CA LEU A 28 15.61 31.07 14.51
C LEU A 28 14.31 31.65 15.08
N GLU A 29 14.18 31.71 16.40
CA GLU A 29 13.03 32.31 17.06
C GLU A 29 12.90 33.80 16.72
N MET A 30 14.01 34.55 16.75
CA MET A 30 13.99 35.98 16.46
C MET A 30 13.51 36.26 15.01
N LEU A 31 13.95 35.43 14.06
CA LEU A 31 13.63 35.53 12.62
C LEU A 31 12.24 34.99 12.25
N THR A 32 11.66 34.11 13.05
CA THR A 32 10.35 33.52 12.76
C THR A 32 9.22 34.39 13.31
N GLU A 33 8.11 34.46 12.59
CA GLU A 33 6.89 35.10 13.06
C GLU A 33 6.01 34.08 13.81
N ARG A 34 5.01 34.56 14.56
CA ARG A 34 4.03 33.67 15.18
C ARG A 34 3.33 32.83 14.10
N GLY A 35 3.13 31.55 14.36
CA GLY A 35 2.55 30.60 13.40
C GLY A 35 3.53 30.13 12.32
N HIS A 36 4.77 30.63 12.31
CA HIS A 36 5.78 30.11 11.39
C HIS A 36 6.21 28.71 11.82
N LEU A 37 6.10 27.76 10.90
CA LEU A 37 6.41 26.36 11.09
C LEU A 37 7.87 26.05 10.70
N VAL A 38 8.56 25.28 11.54
CA VAL A 38 9.89 24.72 11.29
C VAL A 38 9.80 23.21 11.36
N LEU A 39 10.30 22.54 10.32
CA LEU A 39 10.15 21.08 10.14
C LEU A 39 11.46 20.35 10.44
N SER A 40 11.37 19.23 11.16
CA SER A 40 12.51 18.32 11.31
C SER A 40 12.82 17.60 9.99
N PRO A 41 14.01 16.99 9.88
CA PRO A 41 14.24 15.92 8.91
C PRO A 41 13.17 14.82 9.01
N LEU A 42 12.95 14.10 7.91
CA LEU A 42 12.04 12.95 7.86
C LEU A 42 12.56 11.79 8.71
N LEU A 43 11.64 11.12 9.40
CA LEU A 43 11.91 10.06 10.37
C LEU A 43 11.26 8.78 9.90
N ASN A 44 12.06 7.82 9.44
CA ASN A 44 11.53 6.49 9.12
C ASN A 44 11.51 5.67 10.40
N LEU A 45 10.33 5.52 11.00
CA LEU A 45 10.16 4.78 12.24
C LEU A 45 9.56 3.41 11.92
N TYR A 46 10.21 2.33 12.33
CA TYR A 46 9.77 0.93 12.17
C TYR A 46 9.72 0.38 10.73
N SER A 47 9.24 1.14 9.75
CA SER A 47 9.14 0.71 8.35
C SER A 47 9.43 1.86 7.39
N VAL A 48 9.74 1.52 6.13
CA VAL A 48 9.97 2.50 5.04
C VAL A 48 8.72 3.34 4.76
N ASN A 49 7.55 2.85 5.15
CA ASN A 49 6.25 3.48 4.88
C ASN A 49 5.77 4.38 6.03
N GLU A 50 6.41 4.32 7.20
CA GLU A 50 6.07 5.13 8.36
C GLU A 50 7.04 6.31 8.49
N VAL A 51 6.76 7.36 7.71
CA VAL A 51 7.55 8.59 7.74
C VAL A 51 6.92 9.59 8.70
N TRP A 52 7.71 10.07 9.65
CA TRP A 52 7.32 11.05 10.66
C TRP A 52 8.14 12.35 10.52
N LYS A 53 7.62 13.43 11.10
CA LYS A 53 8.31 14.72 11.19
C LYS A 53 7.85 15.46 12.44
N LEU A 54 8.77 16.13 13.12
CA LEU A 54 8.46 17.04 14.21
C LEU A 54 8.21 18.43 13.62
N HIS A 55 7.07 19.00 13.96
CA HIS A 55 6.67 20.37 13.65
C HIS A 55 6.96 21.23 14.87
N ILE A 56 7.69 22.32 14.67
CA ILE A 56 8.03 23.28 15.73
C ILE A 56 7.53 24.65 15.31
N TYR A 57 6.87 25.34 16.23
CA TYR A 57 6.49 26.74 16.10
C TYR A 57 7.29 27.54 17.14
N PRO A 58 8.45 28.12 16.77
CA PRO A 58 9.35 28.80 17.71
C PRO A 58 8.68 29.91 18.53
N LYS A 59 7.72 30.63 17.93
CA LYS A 59 6.87 31.64 18.61
C LYS A 59 5.42 31.17 18.77
N GLY A 60 5.21 29.86 18.85
CA GLY A 60 3.91 29.22 19.01
C GLY A 60 2.96 29.42 17.83
N GLN A 61 1.89 28.62 17.80
CA GLN A 61 0.82 28.77 16.82
C GLN A 61 -0.30 29.64 17.42
N SER A 62 -0.80 29.24 18.58
CA SER A 62 -1.91 29.89 19.28
C SER A 62 -1.46 30.90 20.34
N ASP A 63 -0.23 30.78 20.85
CA ASP A 63 0.30 31.66 21.90
C ASP A 63 1.77 32.00 21.63
N ALA A 64 2.08 33.32 21.56
CA ALA A 64 3.42 33.84 21.29
C ALA A 64 4.41 33.67 22.45
N ASP A 65 3.92 33.31 23.64
CA ASP A 65 4.74 33.09 24.83
C ASP A 65 5.23 31.65 24.97
N TYR A 66 4.88 30.79 24.01
CA TYR A 66 5.19 29.39 24.03
C TYR A 66 5.78 28.90 22.71
N ILE A 67 6.61 27.86 22.80
CA ILE A 67 7.03 27.09 21.62
C ILE A 67 6.02 25.95 21.45
N GLY A 68 5.44 25.80 20.27
CA GLY A 68 4.48 24.72 19.95
C GLY A 68 5.17 23.55 19.25
N PHE A 69 4.75 22.32 19.57
CA PHE A 69 5.30 21.08 19.00
C PHE A 69 4.21 20.11 18.57
N TYR A 70 4.37 19.51 17.40
CA TYR A 70 3.47 18.47 16.92
C TYR A 70 4.26 17.35 16.25
N LEU A 71 3.86 16.11 16.46
CA LEU A 71 4.51 14.95 15.85
C LEU A 71 3.64 14.44 14.69
N PHE A 72 4.04 14.76 13.47
CA PHE A 72 3.25 14.47 12.29
C PHE A 72 3.67 13.16 11.64
N LYS A 73 2.73 12.25 11.37
CA LYS A 73 2.92 11.07 10.52
C LYS A 73 2.43 11.40 9.11
N THR A 74 3.26 11.28 8.07
CA THR A 74 2.88 11.71 6.71
C THR A 74 1.86 10.79 6.04
N HIS A 75 1.81 9.52 6.46
CA HIS A 75 0.84 8.53 5.95
C HIS A 75 0.13 7.84 7.11
N ILE A 76 -1.20 7.97 7.15
CA ILE A 76 -2.06 7.31 8.14
C ILE A 76 -2.53 5.98 7.54
N SER A 77 -1.67 4.95 7.57
CA SER A 77 -2.05 3.59 7.15
C SER A 77 -2.45 2.68 8.31
N ASP A 78 -1.92 2.95 9.52
CA ASP A 78 -2.00 2.03 10.64
C ASP A 78 -2.76 2.63 11.83
N GLN A 79 -3.72 1.88 12.36
CA GLN A 79 -4.41 2.19 13.63
C GLN A 79 -3.61 1.77 14.88
N ALA A 80 -2.29 1.92 14.84
CA ALA A 80 -1.47 1.63 15.99
C ALA A 80 -1.62 2.74 17.06
N VAL A 81 -1.56 2.35 18.34
CA VAL A 81 -1.44 3.33 19.42
C VAL A 81 0.02 3.69 19.55
N TYR A 82 0.31 4.99 19.51
CA TYR A 82 1.65 5.51 19.69
C TYR A 82 1.73 6.22 21.05
N ASN A 83 2.66 5.76 21.88
CA ASN A 83 3.06 6.48 23.09
C ASN A 83 4.28 7.30 22.74
N CYS A 84 4.18 8.62 22.84
CA CYS A 84 5.25 9.53 22.46
C CYS A 84 5.73 10.28 23.69
N THR A 85 7.02 10.22 23.98
CA THR A 85 7.67 11.06 24.98
C THR A 85 8.53 12.09 24.25
N LEU A 86 8.11 13.34 24.25
CA LEU A 86 8.92 14.45 23.77
C LEU A 86 9.74 15.01 24.92
N SER A 87 11.02 15.22 24.71
CA SER A 87 11.93 15.74 25.72
C SER A 87 12.86 16.77 25.10
N ILE A 88 13.26 17.74 25.92
CA ILE A 88 13.98 18.93 25.48
C ILE A 88 15.09 19.19 26.46
N GLY A 89 16.27 19.47 25.93
CA GLY A 89 17.43 19.76 26.74
C GLY A 89 18.58 20.28 25.93
N ARG A 90 19.74 20.30 26.55
CA ARG A 90 20.98 20.68 25.90
C ARG A 90 21.52 19.50 25.07
N PRO A 91 22.32 19.74 24.03
CA PRO A 91 22.91 18.68 23.20
C PRO A 91 23.87 17.74 23.97
N ASP A 92 24.35 18.12 25.15
CA ASP A 92 25.33 17.41 25.96
C ASP A 92 24.78 16.83 27.26
N GLU A 93 23.52 17.14 27.63
CA GLU A 93 22.96 16.78 28.93
C GLU A 93 21.73 15.86 28.83
N THR A 94 21.35 15.29 29.98
CA THR A 94 20.04 14.63 30.15
C THR A 94 18.91 15.62 29.86
N PRO A 95 17.77 15.16 29.31
CA PRO A 95 16.67 16.04 28.98
C PRO A 95 16.23 16.84 30.21
N VAL A 96 16.22 18.17 30.08
CA VAL A 96 15.85 19.09 31.17
C VAL A 96 14.36 19.00 31.46
N LYS A 97 13.56 18.70 30.43
CA LYS A 97 12.11 18.53 30.56
C LYS A 97 11.61 17.44 29.63
N SER A 98 10.64 16.65 30.08
CA SER A 98 9.97 15.63 29.28
C SER A 98 8.45 15.73 29.41
N TYR A 99 7.77 15.41 28.32
CA TYR A 99 6.34 15.44 28.11
C TYR A 99 5.93 14.09 27.56
N LYS A 100 5.04 13.40 28.27
CA LYS A 100 4.50 12.11 27.84
C LYS A 100 3.11 12.32 27.26
N TYR A 101 2.92 11.80 26.07
CA TYR A 101 1.64 11.77 25.37
C TYR A 101 1.28 10.34 25.03
N THR A 102 0.06 9.96 25.38
CA THR A 102 -0.55 8.69 25.02
C THR A 102 -1.87 9.01 24.34
N GLY A 103 -1.98 8.79 23.04
CA GLY A 103 -3.22 9.13 22.33
C GLY A 103 -3.35 8.48 20.96
N VAL A 104 -4.61 8.27 20.57
CA VAL A 104 -5.05 7.68 19.28
C VAL A 104 -5.56 8.78 18.34
N ARG A 105 -5.49 10.05 18.73
CA ARG A 105 -5.97 11.15 17.89
C ARG A 105 -4.98 11.44 16.77
N PHE A 106 -5.23 10.82 15.63
CA PHE A 106 -4.90 11.40 14.33
C PHE A 106 -5.92 12.50 14.10
N LEU A 107 -5.49 13.75 14.18
CA LEU A 107 -6.18 14.79 13.41
C LEU A 107 -5.89 14.48 11.94
N ASP A 108 -6.71 14.95 11.01
CA ASP A 108 -6.44 14.87 9.56
C ASP A 108 -5.04 15.47 9.19
N ASN A 109 -4.40 16.14 10.16
CA ASN A 109 -3.08 16.74 10.15
C ASN A 109 -2.11 16.18 11.22
N GLY A 110 -2.10 14.88 11.53
CA GLY A 110 -1.06 14.22 12.36
C GLY A 110 -1.38 14.01 13.85
N ILE A 111 -0.39 13.55 14.64
CA ILE A 111 -0.53 13.30 16.09
C ILE A 111 0.12 14.44 16.88
N GLY A 112 -0.68 15.32 17.45
CA GLY A 112 -0.13 16.32 18.35
C GLY A 112 -1.20 17.03 19.17
N GLU A 113 -0.88 17.30 20.42
CA GLU A 113 -1.48 18.39 21.17
C GLU A 113 -0.51 19.58 21.12
N GLU A 114 -1.01 20.80 21.16
CA GLU A 114 -0.16 21.99 21.31
C GLU A 114 0.51 21.92 22.69
N PHE A 115 1.73 21.37 22.74
CA PHE A 115 2.50 21.34 23.98
C PHE A 115 3.10 22.72 24.23
N PHE A 116 2.50 23.45 25.16
CA PHE A 116 2.95 24.78 25.57
C PHE A 116 4.25 24.70 26.39
N LEU A 117 5.38 25.14 25.80
CA LEU A 117 6.62 25.42 26.54
C LEU A 117 6.78 26.90 26.91
N CYS A 118 6.67 27.22 28.20
CA CYS A 118 6.80 28.59 28.70
C CYS A 118 8.19 29.19 28.34
N LYS A 119 8.19 30.47 27.92
CA LYS A 119 9.35 31.33 27.57
C LYS A 119 10.59 31.33 28.46
N LYS A 120 10.58 30.68 29.63
CA LYS A 120 11.77 30.52 30.49
C LYS A 120 12.70 29.38 30.05
N TYR A 121 12.97 29.25 28.75
CA TYR A 121 13.81 28.18 28.18
C TYR A 121 15.30 28.55 28.06
N ASN A 122 15.72 29.72 28.54
CA ASN A 122 17.15 30.11 28.57
C ASN A 122 18.03 29.07 29.27
N SER A 123 17.48 28.26 30.19
CA SER A 123 18.23 27.18 30.83
C SER A 123 18.46 25.96 29.93
N TRP A 124 17.67 25.78 28.87
CA TRP A 124 17.70 24.62 27.96
C TRP A 124 18.61 24.85 26.74
N ILE A 125 18.89 26.11 26.41
CA ILE A 125 19.78 26.47 25.32
C ILE A 125 21.22 26.51 25.85
N SER A 126 22.10 25.69 25.28
CA SER A 126 23.54 25.72 25.55
C SER A 126 24.27 26.11 24.27
N ASN A 127 25.10 27.16 24.33
CA ASN A 127 25.83 27.69 23.18
C ASN A 127 24.93 28.03 21.98
N GLY A 128 23.71 28.51 22.24
CA GLY A 128 22.73 28.83 21.21
C GLY A 128 22.01 27.60 20.61
N SER A 129 22.33 26.38 21.04
CA SER A 129 21.74 25.14 20.53
C SER A 129 20.73 24.53 21.51
N VAL A 130 19.70 23.90 20.97
CA VAL A 130 18.71 23.11 21.72
C VAL A 130 18.54 21.74 21.07
N ARG A 131 18.36 20.71 21.89
CA ARG A 131 18.05 19.34 21.44
C ARG A 131 16.60 19.00 21.75
N PHE A 132 15.87 18.61 20.71
CA PHE A 132 14.58 17.94 20.82
C PHE A 132 14.79 16.45 20.71
N ARG A 133 14.23 15.67 21.63
CA ARG A 133 14.28 14.21 21.60
C ARG A 133 12.87 13.65 21.68
N CYS A 134 12.48 12.82 20.73
CA CYS A 134 11.20 12.14 20.71
C CYS A 134 11.42 10.63 20.83
N ASP A 135 10.96 10.04 21.92
CA ASP A 135 10.90 8.59 22.08
C ASP A 135 9.48 8.14 21.76
N ILE A 136 9.31 7.35 20.71
CA ILE A 136 8.00 6.91 20.21
C ILE A 136 7.95 5.41 20.43
N THR A 137 6.93 4.92 21.12
CA THR A 137 6.66 3.50 21.33
C THR A 137 5.39 3.14 20.58
N LYS A 138 5.52 2.29 19.56
CA LYS A 138 4.39 1.70 18.84
C LYS A 138 3.89 0.51 19.63
N THR A 139 2.60 0.51 19.90
CA THR A 139 1.93 -0.56 20.61
C THR A 139 0.91 -1.20 19.66
N ASP A 140 1.24 -2.40 19.18
CA ASP A 140 0.35 -3.12 18.28
C ASP A 140 -0.96 -3.45 18.99
N GLN A 141 -2.07 -2.93 18.47
CA GLN A 141 -3.40 -3.18 19.03
C GLN A 141 -3.89 -4.63 18.84
N LYS A 142 -3.15 -5.46 18.11
CA LYS A 142 -3.57 -6.84 17.76
C LYS A 142 -3.94 -7.70 18.97
N ASN A 143 -3.49 -7.35 20.19
CA ASN A 143 -3.77 -8.10 21.42
C ASN A 143 -4.57 -7.34 22.50
N LEU A 144 -5.09 -6.13 22.22
CA LEU A 144 -5.98 -5.43 23.16
C LEU A 144 -7.41 -5.99 23.03
N HIS A 145 -7.62 -7.20 23.56
CA HIS A 145 -8.94 -7.59 24.03
C HIS A 145 -9.19 -6.83 25.33
N SER A 146 -9.86 -5.68 25.25
CA SER A 146 -10.48 -5.10 26.45
C SER A 146 -11.50 -6.13 26.95
N PRO A 147 -11.40 -6.60 28.21
CA PRO A 147 -12.35 -7.57 28.73
C PRO A 147 -13.75 -6.97 28.94
N ASN A 148 -13.89 -5.64 28.95
CA ASN A 148 -15.18 -4.95 29.14
C ASN A 148 -15.27 -3.71 28.25
N GLY A 149 -15.85 -3.83 27.04
CA GLY A 149 -16.13 -2.66 26.20
C GLY A 149 -16.30 -2.98 24.72
N SER A 150 -17.44 -3.56 24.36
CA SER A 150 -18.02 -3.52 23.02
C SER A 150 -18.12 -2.06 22.53
N SER A 151 -17.39 -1.69 21.48
CA SER A 151 -17.79 -0.61 20.54
C SER A 151 -16.72 -0.28 19.49
N LEU A 152 -15.41 -0.37 19.78
CA LEU A 152 -14.40 0.08 18.79
C LEU A 152 -13.95 -0.98 17.76
N LYS A 153 -14.11 -2.28 18.04
CA LYS A 153 -13.76 -3.34 17.08
C LYS A 153 -14.74 -3.44 15.89
N SER A 154 -15.97 -2.94 16.03
CA SER A 154 -16.95 -2.96 14.93
C SER A 154 -16.76 -1.82 13.91
N PHE A 155 -16.18 -0.68 14.31
CA PHE A 155 -15.91 0.42 13.39
C PHE A 155 -14.66 0.20 12.52
N VAL A 156 -13.79 -0.74 12.90
CA VAL A 156 -12.46 -0.95 12.31
C VAL A 156 -12.33 -2.29 11.59
N HIS A 157 -13.32 -3.17 11.70
CA HIS A 157 -13.61 -4.07 10.58
C HIS A 157 -14.15 -3.20 9.43
N PHE A 158 -13.25 -2.43 8.82
CA PHE A 158 -13.33 -2.03 7.42
C PHE A 158 -13.86 -3.24 6.70
N ASN A 159 -15.02 -3.11 6.06
CA ASN A 159 -15.59 -4.22 5.35
C ASN A 159 -14.79 -4.40 4.07
N LEU A 160 -13.64 -5.05 4.21
CA LEU A 160 -12.73 -5.38 3.12
C LEU A 160 -13.50 -6.10 2.01
N ALA A 161 -14.54 -6.85 2.38
CA ALA A 161 -15.47 -7.50 1.46
C ALA A 161 -16.23 -6.47 0.60
N ASP A 162 -16.78 -5.39 1.19
CA ASP A 162 -17.50 -4.38 0.41
C ASP A 162 -16.57 -3.66 -0.60
N THR A 163 -15.32 -3.40 -0.19
CA THR A 163 -14.33 -2.78 -1.09
C THR A 163 -13.80 -3.77 -2.12
N ALA A 164 -13.72 -5.07 -1.78
CA ALA A 164 -13.41 -6.13 -2.73
C ALA A 164 -14.52 -6.27 -3.78
N ASN A 165 -15.79 -6.14 -3.39
CA ASN A 165 -16.92 -6.12 -4.31
C ASN A 165 -16.86 -4.89 -5.23
N LEU A 166 -16.51 -3.71 -4.71
CA LEU A 166 -16.23 -2.53 -5.54
C LEU A 166 -15.14 -2.83 -6.59
N SER A 167 -14.05 -3.49 -6.19
CA SER A 167 -13.00 -3.90 -7.13
C SER A 167 -13.50 -4.86 -8.21
N LEU A 168 -14.42 -5.78 -7.89
CA LEU A 168 -14.98 -6.73 -8.85
C LEU A 168 -15.92 -6.04 -9.85
N ASP A 169 -16.78 -5.13 -9.37
CA ASP A 169 -17.71 -4.41 -10.23
C ASP A 169 -16.96 -3.45 -11.18
N LEU A 170 -15.87 -2.85 -10.71
CA LEU A 170 -14.98 -2.06 -11.58
C LEU A 170 -14.18 -2.93 -12.56
N GLU A 171 -13.84 -4.17 -12.19
CA GLU A 171 -13.27 -5.13 -13.12
C GLU A 171 -14.25 -5.45 -14.26
N GLU A 172 -15.52 -5.71 -13.94
CA GLU A 172 -16.58 -5.90 -14.94
C GLU A 172 -16.68 -4.68 -15.86
N LEU A 173 -16.66 -3.47 -15.28
CA LEU A 173 -16.71 -2.21 -16.04
C LEU A 173 -15.52 -2.02 -17.00
N LEU A 174 -14.33 -2.53 -16.68
CA LEU A 174 -13.17 -2.50 -17.59
C LEU A 174 -13.32 -3.49 -18.75
N MET A 175 -13.98 -4.62 -18.51
CA MET A 175 -14.12 -5.70 -19.50
C MET A 175 -15.22 -5.44 -20.53
N VAL A 176 -16.07 -4.43 -20.28
CA VAL A 176 -17.24 -4.11 -21.08
C VAL A 176 -17.03 -2.76 -21.78
N PRO A 177 -17.21 -2.65 -23.10
CA PRO A 177 -16.95 -1.41 -23.84
C PRO A 177 -17.99 -0.30 -23.56
N PHE A 178 -19.15 -0.65 -23.01
CA PHE A 178 -20.23 0.28 -22.71
C PHE A 178 -19.79 1.35 -21.70
N HIS A 179 -20.33 2.56 -21.84
CA HIS A 179 -20.08 3.71 -20.96
C HIS A 179 -18.63 4.26 -20.95
N SER A 180 -17.73 3.68 -21.76
CA SER A 180 -16.39 4.24 -21.96
C SER A 180 -16.45 5.59 -22.70
N ASP A 181 -15.65 6.56 -22.26
CA ASP A 181 -15.45 7.87 -22.92
C ASP A 181 -14.07 8.00 -23.56
N LEU A 182 -13.29 6.92 -23.59
CA LEU A 182 -11.97 6.86 -24.18
C LEU A 182 -11.70 5.44 -24.70
N THR A 183 -11.29 5.35 -25.97
CA THR A 183 -10.77 4.12 -26.55
C THR A 183 -9.27 4.31 -26.77
N VAL A 184 -8.47 3.39 -26.26
CA VAL A 184 -7.03 3.39 -26.47
C VAL A 184 -6.70 2.29 -27.47
N SER A 185 -6.31 2.67 -28.70
CA SER A 185 -5.82 1.72 -29.68
C SER A 185 -4.38 1.32 -29.37
N MET A 186 -4.19 0.02 -29.20
CA MET A 186 -2.91 -0.65 -29.02
C MET A 186 -2.51 -1.37 -30.31
N SER A 187 -1.33 -1.98 -30.33
CA SER A 187 -0.82 -2.65 -31.53
C SER A 187 -1.63 -3.89 -31.94
N ARG A 188 -2.29 -4.57 -30.99
CA ARG A 188 -3.04 -5.82 -31.21
C ARG A 188 -4.49 -5.76 -30.74
N CYS A 189 -4.87 -4.75 -29.96
CA CYS A 189 -6.21 -4.65 -29.39
C CYS A 189 -6.64 -3.19 -29.18
N GLU A 190 -7.90 -3.01 -28.84
CA GLU A 190 -8.44 -1.76 -28.32
C GLU A 190 -8.86 -1.98 -26.87
N ILE A 191 -8.60 -0.98 -26.02
CA ILE A 191 -9.00 -1.00 -24.61
C ILE A 191 -9.92 0.19 -24.36
N TYR A 192 -11.13 -0.12 -23.89
CA TYR A 192 -12.18 0.84 -23.58
C TYR A 192 -12.04 1.25 -22.12
N VAL A 193 -11.85 2.55 -21.87
CA VAL A 193 -11.53 3.07 -20.54
C VAL A 193 -12.34 4.31 -20.18
N HIS A 194 -12.38 4.63 -18.90
CA HIS A 194 -13.12 5.77 -18.35
C HIS A 194 -12.14 6.87 -17.91
N LYS A 195 -12.20 8.04 -18.56
CA LYS A 195 -11.36 9.21 -18.27
C LYS A 195 -11.44 9.60 -16.80
N TYR A 196 -12.62 9.52 -16.22
CA TYR A 196 -12.84 9.90 -14.82
C TYR A 196 -12.13 8.95 -13.84
N ILE A 197 -12.03 7.64 -14.15
CA ILE A 197 -11.23 6.67 -13.36
C ILE A 197 -9.75 6.99 -13.51
N LEU A 198 -9.29 7.24 -14.74
CA LEU A 198 -7.89 7.57 -15.01
C LEU A 198 -7.48 8.89 -14.37
N HIS A 199 -8.39 9.87 -14.30
CA HIS A 199 -8.14 11.15 -13.65
C HIS A 199 -7.83 11.00 -12.15
N VAL A 200 -8.55 10.13 -11.44
CA VAL A 200 -8.35 9.93 -10.00
C VAL A 200 -7.28 8.88 -9.66
N ARG A 201 -7.07 7.87 -10.51
CA ARG A 201 -6.11 6.78 -10.28
C ARG A 201 -4.75 7.01 -10.92
N CYS A 202 -4.71 7.77 -12.01
CA CYS A 202 -3.51 8.00 -12.82
C CYS A 202 -3.41 9.46 -13.30
N PRO A 203 -3.39 10.45 -12.40
CA PRO A 203 -3.52 11.87 -12.76
C PRO A 203 -2.42 12.40 -13.70
N ASN A 204 -1.28 11.71 -13.81
CA ASN A 204 -0.19 12.08 -14.70
C ASN A 204 -0.30 11.49 -16.11
N ILE A 205 -1.27 10.61 -16.37
CA ILE A 205 -1.54 10.15 -17.73
C ILE A 205 -2.21 11.28 -18.49
N ARG A 206 -1.51 11.79 -19.51
CA ARG A 206 -2.02 12.86 -20.37
C ARG A 206 -2.48 12.24 -21.67
N PHE A 207 -3.78 11.99 -21.77
CA PHE A 207 -4.41 11.91 -23.07
C PHE A 207 -4.57 13.35 -23.54
N GLN A 208 -4.01 13.70 -24.70
CA GLN A 208 -4.23 15.02 -25.26
C GLN A 208 -5.74 15.19 -25.38
N ASN A 209 -6.27 16.27 -24.77
CA ASN A 209 -7.71 16.56 -24.74
C ASN A 209 -8.19 16.82 -26.17
N HIS A 210 -8.48 15.75 -26.90
CA HIS A 210 -9.09 15.85 -28.20
C HIS A 210 -10.59 16.10 -28.02
N SER A 211 -11.07 17.02 -28.86
CA SER A 211 -12.40 17.61 -29.03
C SER A 211 -13.60 16.77 -28.56
N LEU A 212 -14.71 17.46 -28.28
CA LEU A 212 -16.06 16.95 -27.94
C LEU A 212 -16.72 16.09 -29.05
N ALA A 213 -15.95 15.33 -29.83
CA ALA A 213 -16.46 14.48 -30.89
C ALA A 213 -17.22 13.26 -30.33
N PHE A 214 -18.25 12.83 -31.06
CA PHE A 214 -19.17 11.75 -30.69
C PHE A 214 -18.54 10.36 -30.55
N VAL A 215 -17.42 10.13 -31.24
CA VAL A 215 -16.65 8.90 -31.12
C VAL A 215 -15.67 9.09 -29.96
N PRO A 216 -15.58 8.15 -28.99
CA PRO A 216 -14.54 8.18 -27.99
C PRO A 216 -13.20 8.46 -28.68
N PRO A 217 -12.44 9.49 -28.25
CA PRO A 217 -11.22 9.84 -28.92
C PRO A 217 -10.34 8.60 -28.94
N ASN A 218 -9.99 8.13 -30.13
CA ASN A 218 -9.06 7.02 -30.27
C ASN A 218 -7.65 7.57 -30.05
N VAL A 219 -6.97 7.11 -28.99
CA VAL A 219 -5.60 7.52 -28.70
C VAL A 219 -4.67 6.33 -28.88
N GLU A 220 -3.72 6.48 -29.80
CA GLU A 220 -2.60 5.54 -29.93
C GLU A 220 -1.60 5.73 -28.79
N THR A 221 -1.04 4.64 -28.29
CA THR A 221 -0.02 4.66 -27.23
C THR A 221 1.19 3.81 -27.62
N GLU A 222 2.38 4.30 -27.27
CA GLU A 222 3.66 3.58 -27.45
C GLU A 222 3.90 2.53 -26.35
N ILE A 223 3.00 2.44 -25.36
CA ILE A 223 3.09 1.46 -24.28
C ILE A 223 2.74 0.08 -24.84
N ASN A 224 3.53 -0.93 -24.47
CA ASN A 224 3.23 -2.31 -24.84
C ASN A 224 1.81 -2.73 -24.33
N ASP A 225 1.07 -3.42 -25.20
CA ASP A 225 -0.29 -3.93 -24.98
C ASP A 225 -0.49 -4.61 -23.61
N GLU A 226 0.42 -5.51 -23.24
CA GLU A 226 0.37 -6.27 -21.99
C GLU A 226 0.58 -5.36 -20.77
N ILE A 227 1.58 -4.47 -20.84
CA ILE A 227 1.91 -3.54 -19.76
C ILE A 227 0.79 -2.54 -19.53
N PHE A 228 0.17 -2.03 -20.59
CA PHE A 228 -0.96 -1.13 -20.48
C PHE A 228 -2.19 -1.87 -19.92
N GLY A 229 -2.44 -3.10 -20.35
CA GLY A 229 -3.50 -3.95 -19.80
C GLY A 229 -3.35 -4.17 -18.29
N LEU A 230 -2.14 -4.50 -17.82
CA LEU A 230 -1.84 -4.64 -16.39
C LEU A 230 -2.03 -3.32 -15.62
N LEU A 231 -1.61 -2.19 -16.19
CA LEU A 231 -1.82 -0.88 -15.58
C LEU A 231 -3.31 -0.55 -15.46
N MET A 232 -4.10 -0.78 -16.50
CA MET A 232 -5.55 -0.53 -16.49
C MET A 232 -6.25 -1.43 -15.48
N TYR A 233 -5.89 -2.72 -15.45
CA TYR A 233 -6.39 -3.65 -14.45
C TYR A 233 -6.14 -3.14 -13.03
N TYR A 234 -4.92 -2.69 -12.73
CA TYR A 234 -4.59 -2.12 -11.42
C TYR A 234 -5.36 -0.83 -11.12
N CYS A 235 -5.55 0.04 -12.12
CA CYS A 235 -6.28 1.29 -11.91
C CYS A 235 -7.72 1.03 -11.45
N TYR A 236 -8.40 0.04 -12.04
CA TYR A 236 -9.79 -0.29 -11.73
C TYR A 236 -9.95 -1.17 -10.49
N THR A 237 -9.06 -2.13 -10.28
CA THR A 237 -9.24 -3.14 -9.22
C THR A 237 -8.39 -2.89 -7.98
N GLY A 238 -7.33 -2.10 -8.09
CA GLY A 238 -6.28 -2.01 -7.08
C GLY A 238 -5.45 -3.29 -6.94
N LYS A 239 -5.64 -4.29 -7.82
CA LYS A 239 -4.96 -5.58 -7.80
C LYS A 239 -4.01 -5.72 -8.98
N LEU A 240 -3.07 -6.65 -8.88
CA LEU A 240 -2.24 -7.09 -10.00
C LEU A 240 -2.69 -8.49 -10.39
N LYS A 241 -2.94 -8.69 -11.69
CA LYS A 241 -3.58 -9.90 -12.22
C LYS A 241 -2.67 -11.13 -12.12
N ASP A 242 -1.37 -10.92 -12.27
CA ASP A 242 -0.37 -11.98 -12.32
C ASP A 242 0.67 -11.82 -11.21
N SER A 243 1.22 -12.94 -10.74
CA SER A 243 2.34 -12.96 -9.79
C SER A 243 3.64 -12.51 -10.43
N PHE A 244 3.75 -12.65 -11.76
CA PHE A 244 4.87 -12.12 -12.53
C PHE A 244 4.58 -10.68 -12.93
N VAL A 245 5.36 -9.75 -12.37
CA VAL A 245 5.26 -8.35 -12.76
C VAL A 245 6.43 -7.95 -13.67
N PRO A 246 6.17 -7.56 -14.92
CA PRO A 246 7.21 -7.06 -15.81
C PRO A 246 7.88 -5.79 -15.27
N LEU A 247 9.20 -5.67 -15.46
CA LEU A 247 10.00 -4.51 -15.05
C LEU A 247 9.51 -3.22 -15.75
N GLU A 248 8.96 -3.36 -16.96
CA GLU A 248 8.37 -2.30 -17.75
C GLU A 248 7.19 -1.65 -17.02
N LEU A 249 6.37 -2.42 -16.31
CA LEU A 249 5.26 -1.88 -15.52
C LEU A 249 5.78 -1.02 -14.36
N PHE A 250 6.87 -1.43 -13.71
CA PHE A 250 7.52 -0.64 -12.67
C PHE A 250 8.04 0.70 -13.20
N ARG A 251 8.76 0.68 -14.33
CA ARG A 251 9.26 1.91 -14.98
C ARG A 251 8.12 2.84 -15.39
N LEU A 252 7.02 2.28 -15.89
CA LEU A 252 5.84 3.03 -16.25
C LEU A 252 5.19 3.65 -15.00
N ALA A 253 5.09 2.90 -13.89
CA ALA A 253 4.57 3.40 -12.62
C ALA A 253 5.42 4.55 -12.07
N GLU A 254 6.76 4.47 -12.14
CA GLU A 254 7.68 5.57 -11.79
C GLU A 254 7.45 6.80 -12.67
N LYS A 255 7.38 6.61 -14.00
CA LYS A 255 7.12 7.69 -14.97
C LYS A 255 5.80 8.41 -14.67
N LEU A 256 4.77 7.66 -14.32
CA LEU A 256 3.43 8.17 -13.99
C LEU A 256 3.29 8.58 -12.51
N LYS A 257 4.34 8.41 -11.69
CA LYS A 257 4.38 8.69 -10.25
C LYS A 257 3.26 8.00 -9.46
N LEU A 258 2.99 6.73 -9.75
CA LEU A 258 1.96 5.93 -9.12
C LEU A 258 2.50 5.24 -7.86
N SER A 259 2.68 6.00 -6.78
CA SER A 259 3.32 5.51 -5.54
C SER A 259 2.67 4.24 -4.97
N SER A 260 1.34 4.12 -5.00
CA SER A 260 0.64 2.91 -4.54
C SER A 260 0.98 1.69 -5.40
N LEU A 261 1.08 1.85 -6.72
CA LEU A 261 1.49 0.77 -7.63
C LEU A 261 2.96 0.43 -7.39
N ILE A 262 3.86 1.42 -7.36
CA ILE A 262 5.30 1.21 -7.08
C ILE A 262 5.50 0.41 -5.79
N ARG A 263 4.76 0.77 -4.73
CA ARG A 263 4.79 0.03 -3.46
C ARG A 263 4.28 -1.39 -3.62
N CYS A 264 3.13 -1.60 -4.26
CA CYS A 264 2.58 -2.92 -4.53
C CYS A 264 3.56 -3.80 -5.32
N LEU A 265 4.25 -3.22 -6.31
CA LEU A 265 5.28 -3.87 -7.09
C LEU A 265 6.51 -4.23 -6.25
N HIS A 266 6.92 -3.36 -5.32
CA HIS A 266 7.98 -3.63 -4.36
C HIS A 266 7.60 -4.73 -3.35
N GLU A 267 6.34 -4.80 -2.95
CA GLU A 267 5.84 -5.77 -1.98
C GLU A 267 5.65 -7.15 -2.62
N GLN A 268 5.08 -7.22 -3.83
CA GLN A 268 4.99 -8.46 -4.60
C GLN A 268 6.34 -8.94 -5.10
N SER A 269 7.25 -8.03 -5.41
CA SER A 269 8.64 -8.43 -5.49
C SER A 269 9.03 -8.96 -4.12
N SER A 270 8.92 -8.28 -2.98
CA SER A 270 9.39 -8.85 -1.69
C SER A 270 8.84 -10.25 -1.28
N SER A 271 7.62 -10.65 -1.67
CA SER A 271 7.05 -11.98 -1.37
C SER A 271 7.57 -13.10 -2.29
N HIS A 272 8.10 -12.79 -3.48
CA HIS A 272 8.74 -13.76 -4.40
C HIS A 272 10.18 -13.41 -4.82
N HIS A 273 10.66 -12.24 -4.41
CA HIS A 273 11.83 -11.44 -4.81
C HIS A 273 12.15 -10.38 -3.73
N ALA A 274 12.80 -10.78 -2.63
CA ALA A 274 13.36 -9.75 -1.75
C ALA A 274 14.25 -8.78 -2.59
N SER A 275 13.98 -7.48 -2.49
CA SER A 275 14.81 -6.45 -3.11
C SER A 275 15.42 -5.64 -1.99
N SER A 276 16.70 -5.86 -1.70
CA SER A 276 17.46 -5.00 -0.78
C SER A 276 18.12 -3.89 -1.62
N ALA A 277 17.94 -2.64 -1.21
CA ALA A 277 18.78 -1.54 -1.64
C ALA A 277 19.91 -1.40 -0.62
N ALA A 278 20.96 -2.19 -0.80
CA ALA A 278 22.17 -2.15 0.01
C ALA A 278 23.38 -2.44 -0.87
N ASP A 279 24.52 -1.80 -0.58
CA ASP A 279 25.76 -2.05 -1.31
C ASP A 279 26.17 -3.52 -1.26
N VAL A 280 26.55 -4.07 -2.41
CA VAL A 280 26.85 -5.51 -2.59
C VAL A 280 28.33 -5.78 -2.35
N GLU A 281 28.97 -5.00 -1.47
CA GLU A 281 30.37 -5.28 -1.14
C GLU A 281 30.51 -6.56 -0.31
N ASN A 282 29.50 -6.97 0.47
CA ASN A 282 29.34 -8.31 1.06
C ASN A 282 27.90 -8.46 1.59
N GLN A 283 27.10 -9.40 1.08
CA GLN A 283 25.71 -9.63 1.53
C GLN A 283 25.45 -11.07 1.93
N VAL A 284 24.55 -11.26 2.89
CA VAL A 284 24.02 -12.58 3.27
C VAL A 284 22.51 -12.54 3.07
N ILE A 285 22.00 -13.37 2.17
CA ILE A 285 20.56 -13.47 1.90
C ILE A 285 20.10 -14.79 2.49
N SER A 286 19.16 -14.75 3.43
CA SER A 286 18.56 -15.94 4.01
C SER A 286 17.08 -16.04 3.62
N TRP A 287 16.67 -17.17 3.05
CA TRP A 287 15.28 -17.52 2.84
C TRP A 287 14.86 -18.57 3.85
N ASP A 288 13.72 -18.36 4.51
CA ASP A 288 13.03 -19.40 5.27
C ASP A 288 12.07 -20.10 4.31
N LEU A 289 12.38 -21.35 3.97
CA LEU A 289 11.66 -22.16 2.99
C LEU A 289 10.69 -23.11 3.73
N ASP A 290 9.99 -22.59 4.74
CA ASP A 290 9.02 -23.33 5.56
C ASP A 290 7.90 -24.02 4.72
N GLU A 291 7.73 -23.62 3.46
CA GLU A 291 6.64 -24.05 2.56
C GLU A 291 7.13 -24.80 1.30
N LEU A 292 8.29 -25.46 1.34
CA LEU A 292 8.86 -26.20 0.19
C LEU A 292 7.94 -27.22 -0.48
N ASN A 293 6.91 -27.69 0.22
CA ASN A 293 5.94 -28.62 -0.32
C ASN A 293 4.95 -27.98 -1.32
N PHE A 294 4.86 -26.64 -1.37
CA PHE A 294 3.93 -25.93 -2.26
C PHE A 294 4.55 -25.47 -3.59
N PHE A 295 5.87 -25.56 -3.75
CA PHE A 295 6.50 -25.21 -5.02
C PHE A 295 6.33 -26.34 -6.03
N GLU A 296 5.49 -26.10 -7.04
CA GLU A 296 5.36 -26.97 -8.21
C GLU A 296 6.67 -27.02 -9.00
N GLU A 297 6.90 -28.11 -9.73
CA GLU A 297 8.05 -28.26 -10.61
C GLU A 297 8.13 -27.08 -11.60
N GLY A 298 9.28 -26.42 -11.66
CA GLY A 298 9.46 -25.22 -12.48
C GLY A 298 9.18 -23.89 -11.78
N SER A 299 8.79 -23.90 -10.50
CA SER A 299 8.69 -22.68 -9.69
C SER A 299 10.05 -21.96 -9.60
N ARG A 300 10.01 -20.62 -9.70
CA ARG A 300 11.20 -19.76 -9.70
C ARG A 300 11.03 -18.63 -8.69
N ILE A 301 12.04 -18.45 -7.85
CA ILE A 301 12.19 -17.32 -6.93
C ILE A 301 13.37 -16.50 -7.45
N ALA A 302 13.12 -15.33 -8.03
CA ALA A 302 14.21 -14.40 -8.34
C ALA A 302 14.48 -13.47 -7.14
N HIS A 303 15.60 -12.78 -7.09
CA HIS A 303 15.93 -11.78 -6.08
C HIS A 303 16.82 -10.75 -6.76
N ILE A 304 16.47 -9.48 -6.66
CA ILE A 304 17.19 -8.42 -7.38
C ILE A 304 17.97 -7.60 -6.37
N LEU A 305 19.29 -7.71 -6.44
CA LEU A 305 20.21 -6.86 -5.70
C LEU A 305 20.60 -5.65 -6.53
N ARG A 306 20.51 -4.46 -5.92
CA ARG A 306 21.02 -3.21 -6.51
C ARG A 306 22.29 -2.80 -5.80
N THR A 307 23.39 -2.67 -6.54
CA THR A 307 24.65 -2.12 -6.00
C THR A 307 24.61 -0.59 -6.12
N ALA A 308 24.89 0.19 -5.07
CA ALA A 308 25.01 1.65 -5.25
C ALA A 308 26.29 2.00 -6.02
N SER A 309 27.36 1.20 -5.86
CA SER A 309 28.66 1.44 -6.50
C SER A 309 28.69 1.27 -8.02
N TYR A 310 27.85 0.41 -8.61
CA TYR A 310 27.99 0.07 -10.03
C TYR A 310 26.78 0.39 -10.91
N SER A 311 25.68 0.95 -10.38
CA SER A 311 24.40 1.11 -11.11
C SER A 311 23.90 -0.17 -11.82
N LYS A 312 24.47 -1.33 -11.46
CA LYS A 312 24.18 -2.66 -12.00
C LYS A 312 23.20 -3.37 -11.08
N GLN A 313 22.37 -4.21 -11.67
CA GLN A 313 21.44 -5.06 -10.92
C GLN A 313 21.87 -6.51 -11.06
N LEU A 314 22.05 -7.21 -9.95
CA LEU A 314 22.31 -8.65 -9.93
C LEU A 314 20.98 -9.37 -9.63
N VAL A 315 20.54 -10.19 -10.57
CA VAL A 315 19.39 -11.08 -10.39
C VAL A 315 19.91 -12.44 -9.96
N ILE A 316 19.43 -12.91 -8.81
CA ILE A 316 19.66 -14.25 -8.29
C ILE A 316 18.36 -15.01 -8.50
N GLN A 317 18.34 -16.06 -9.30
CA GLN A 317 17.17 -16.89 -9.52
C GLN A 317 17.41 -18.28 -8.94
N VAL A 318 16.62 -18.64 -7.94
CA VAL A 318 16.53 -19.97 -7.34
C VAL A 318 15.36 -20.70 -7.99
N SER A 319 15.58 -21.90 -8.47
CA SER A 319 14.53 -22.76 -9.02
C SER A 319 14.67 -24.19 -8.52
N PHE A 320 13.54 -24.88 -8.45
CA PHE A 320 13.50 -26.29 -8.10
C PHE A 320 13.34 -27.12 -9.36
N SER A 321 14.23 -28.08 -9.58
CA SER A 321 14.13 -29.04 -10.68
C SER A 321 14.11 -30.48 -10.18
N ASN A 322 13.49 -31.36 -10.96
CA ASN A 322 13.50 -32.79 -10.75
C ASN A 322 14.32 -33.44 -11.87
N ASP A 323 15.42 -34.12 -11.55
CA ASP A 323 16.01 -35.05 -12.52
C ASP A 323 15.33 -36.42 -12.35
N CYS A 324 14.76 -36.91 -13.45
CA CYS A 324 14.36 -38.32 -13.63
C CYS A 324 13.50 -38.92 -12.49
N GLY A 325 12.62 -38.09 -11.90
CA GLY A 325 11.54 -38.52 -11.00
C GLY A 325 11.97 -38.99 -9.60
N LYS A 326 13.21 -38.74 -9.18
CA LYS A 326 13.67 -39.23 -7.87
C LYS A 326 14.44 -38.24 -7.00
N GLU A 327 15.06 -37.21 -7.56
CA GLU A 327 15.85 -36.26 -6.77
C GLU A 327 15.42 -34.83 -7.09
N LYS A 328 15.14 -34.05 -6.04
CA LYS A 328 14.89 -32.62 -6.12
C LYS A 328 16.23 -31.90 -6.04
N PHE A 329 16.44 -30.95 -6.93
CA PHE A 329 17.61 -30.08 -6.93
C PHE A 329 17.19 -28.63 -6.71
N ILE A 330 18.09 -27.88 -6.07
CA ILE A 330 18.05 -26.43 -6.07
C ILE A 330 19.03 -25.95 -7.13
N ASP A 331 18.49 -25.40 -8.20
CA ASP A 331 19.24 -24.66 -9.21
C ASP A 331 19.30 -23.20 -8.80
N ILE A 332 20.49 -22.61 -8.83
CA ILE A 332 20.68 -21.19 -8.51
C ILE A 332 21.40 -20.56 -9.69
N SER A 333 20.88 -19.47 -10.23
CA SER A 333 21.49 -18.77 -11.34
C SER A 333 21.64 -17.29 -11.03
N PHE A 334 22.74 -16.72 -11.50
CA PHE A 334 23.12 -15.33 -11.29
C PHE A 334 23.21 -14.64 -12.64
N LYS A 335 22.50 -13.52 -12.80
CA LYS A 335 22.48 -12.74 -14.03
C LYS A 335 22.57 -11.25 -13.71
N PHE A 336 23.61 -10.59 -14.23
CA PHE A 336 23.68 -9.14 -14.18
C PHE A 336 22.82 -8.53 -15.29
N LEU A 337 21.98 -7.56 -14.94
CA LEU A 337 21.23 -6.74 -15.90
C LEU A 337 22.05 -5.49 -16.24
N ASN A 338 22.03 -5.10 -17.52
CA ASN A 338 22.63 -3.86 -18.03
C ASN A 338 24.14 -3.74 -17.75
N ILE A 339 24.94 -4.74 -18.12
CA ILE A 339 26.40 -4.59 -18.11
C ILE A 339 26.79 -3.71 -19.31
N THR A 340 26.86 -2.39 -19.11
CA THR A 340 27.31 -1.45 -20.13
C THR A 340 28.83 -1.27 -20.16
N ASP A 341 29.52 -1.65 -19.07
CA ASP A 341 30.96 -1.36 -18.89
C ASP A 341 31.81 -2.63 -18.89
N CYS A 342 32.98 -2.58 -19.55
CA CYS A 342 33.95 -3.67 -19.75
C CYS A 342 34.72 -4.11 -18.49
N ILE A 343 34.30 -3.73 -17.27
CA ILE A 343 35.01 -4.10 -16.05
C ILE A 343 34.52 -5.48 -15.61
N PRO A 344 35.40 -6.51 -15.58
CA PRO A 344 35.02 -7.83 -15.12
C PRO A 344 34.66 -7.80 -13.63
N ILE A 345 33.58 -8.49 -13.27
CA ILE A 345 33.07 -8.57 -11.91
C ILE A 345 33.32 -9.99 -11.39
N LEU A 346 34.11 -10.15 -10.33
CA LEU A 346 34.21 -11.42 -9.62
C LEU A 346 33.08 -11.51 -8.61
N LEU A 347 32.22 -12.52 -8.76
CA LEU A 347 31.21 -12.90 -7.78
C LEU A 347 31.69 -14.17 -7.06
N ILE A 348 31.87 -14.07 -5.75
CA ILE A 348 32.08 -15.24 -4.88
C ILE A 348 30.74 -15.53 -4.23
N CYS A 349 30.26 -16.76 -4.37
CA CYS A 349 28.98 -17.19 -3.85
C CYS A 349 29.17 -18.39 -2.93
N LYS A 350 28.70 -18.25 -1.70
CA LYS A 350 28.72 -19.30 -0.70
C LYS A 350 27.31 -19.62 -0.28
N ILE A 351 26.89 -20.86 -0.49
CA ILE A 351 25.52 -21.31 -0.28
C ILE A 351 25.50 -22.34 0.85
N SER A 352 24.66 -22.08 1.84
CA SER A 352 24.45 -22.95 2.99
C SER A 352 22.96 -23.26 3.11
N LEU A 353 22.62 -24.54 3.18
CA LEU A 353 21.26 -25.01 3.46
C LEU A 353 21.23 -25.56 4.87
N THR A 354 20.50 -24.89 5.75
CA THR A 354 20.33 -25.29 7.15
C THR A 354 18.96 -25.93 7.32
N SER A 355 18.88 -27.16 7.78
CA SER A 355 17.61 -27.72 8.26
C SER A 355 17.31 -27.30 9.70
N GLN A 356 16.04 -27.42 10.14
CA GLN A 356 15.70 -27.33 11.57
C GLN A 356 16.45 -28.37 12.44
N SER A 357 16.86 -29.51 11.87
CA SER A 357 17.69 -30.51 12.55
C SER A 357 19.18 -30.10 12.69
N GLY A 358 19.56 -28.93 12.16
CA GLY A 358 20.94 -28.43 12.19
C GLY A 358 21.85 -29.11 11.18
N LEU A 359 21.30 -29.86 10.23
CA LEU A 359 22.05 -30.43 9.12
C LEU A 359 22.37 -29.32 8.13
N GLU A 360 23.65 -29.08 7.90
CA GLU A 360 24.14 -28.05 6.99
C GLU A 360 24.70 -28.69 5.72
N ALA A 361 24.03 -28.48 4.59
CA ALA A 361 24.63 -28.74 3.28
C ALA A 361 25.33 -27.46 2.81
N PHE A 362 26.61 -27.58 2.48
CA PHE A 362 27.48 -26.45 2.20
C PHE A 362 28.08 -26.54 0.78
N LYS A 363 28.06 -25.43 0.04
CA LYS A 363 28.75 -25.33 -1.26
C LYS A 363 29.23 -23.92 -1.52
N GLU A 364 30.49 -23.78 -1.91
CA GLU A 364 31.10 -22.50 -2.28
C GLU A 364 31.64 -22.60 -3.70
N ASP A 365 31.37 -21.57 -4.51
CA ASP A 365 31.88 -21.47 -5.88
C ASP A 365 32.10 -19.99 -6.25
N HIS A 366 32.86 -19.74 -7.32
CA HIS A 366 33.20 -18.39 -7.76
C HIS A 366 33.12 -18.26 -9.27
N HIS A 367 32.69 -17.08 -9.74
CA HIS A 367 32.53 -16.81 -11.17
C HIS A 367 32.93 -15.38 -11.53
N VAL A 368 33.59 -15.23 -12.68
CA VAL A 368 34.02 -13.94 -13.20
C VAL A 368 33.14 -13.55 -14.39
N PHE A 369 32.24 -12.59 -14.17
CA PHE A 369 31.41 -12.03 -15.23
C PHE A 369 32.23 -11.06 -16.06
N ARG A 370 32.40 -11.36 -17.35
CA ARG A 370 33.10 -10.48 -18.30
C ARG A 370 32.16 -9.70 -19.24
N GLN A 371 30.96 -10.22 -19.47
CA GLN A 371 29.90 -9.63 -20.31
C GLN A 371 28.52 -10.01 -19.73
N VAL A 372 27.42 -9.71 -20.46
CA VAL A 372 26.07 -10.21 -20.13
C VAL A 372 26.10 -11.74 -20.20
N ASP A 373 26.46 -12.34 -19.07
CA ASP A 373 26.62 -13.77 -18.88
C ASP A 373 25.70 -14.22 -17.73
N GLN A 374 25.25 -15.47 -17.81
CA GLN A 374 24.44 -16.09 -16.77
C GLN A 374 25.29 -17.19 -16.14
N TRP A 375 25.56 -17.06 -14.84
CA TRP A 375 26.23 -18.11 -14.10
C TRP A 375 25.20 -19.03 -13.46
N ASN A 376 25.16 -20.28 -13.90
CA ASN A 376 24.40 -21.32 -13.21
C ASN A 376 25.30 -21.93 -12.14
N PHE A 377 25.00 -21.65 -10.88
CA PHE A 377 25.67 -22.24 -9.73
C PHE A 377 25.50 -23.76 -9.76
N PRO A 378 26.51 -24.54 -9.34
CA PRO A 378 26.42 -25.98 -9.31
C PRO A 378 25.21 -26.48 -8.51
N ARG A 379 24.34 -27.28 -9.14
CA ARG A 379 23.13 -27.87 -8.52
C ARG A 379 23.39 -28.38 -7.12
N ILE A 380 22.45 -28.12 -6.20
CA ILE A 380 22.51 -28.62 -4.84
C ILE A 380 21.47 -29.74 -4.70
N PRO A 381 21.89 -30.99 -4.43
CA PRO A 381 20.96 -32.10 -4.25
C PRO A 381 20.22 -31.96 -2.91
N CYS A 382 18.90 -32.08 -2.94
CA CYS A 382 18.10 -32.28 -1.74
C CYS A 382 18.13 -33.79 -1.42
N GLN A 383 18.86 -34.21 -0.38
CA GLN A 383 18.92 -35.64 -0.05
C GLN A 383 17.52 -36.20 0.29
N LYS A 384 17.24 -37.41 -0.17
CA LYS A 384 15.88 -37.92 -0.29
C LYS A 384 15.23 -38.34 1.04
N ASP A 385 16.04 -38.74 2.01
CA ASP A 385 15.56 -39.44 3.20
C ASP A 385 15.43 -38.54 4.44
N GLU A 386 16.02 -37.35 4.44
CA GLU A 386 15.94 -36.43 5.58
C GLU A 386 15.00 -35.24 5.35
N TYR A 387 14.77 -34.82 4.10
CA TYR A 387 14.14 -33.52 3.83
C TYR A 387 12.65 -33.55 3.45
N MET A 388 12.04 -34.71 3.21
CA MET A 388 10.59 -34.80 2.90
C MET A 388 9.66 -34.50 4.09
N TYR A 389 10.20 -34.36 5.30
CA TYR A 389 9.43 -34.08 6.52
C TYR A 389 9.91 -32.84 7.31
N ILE A 390 10.84 -32.06 6.76
CA ILE A 390 11.39 -30.91 7.47
C ILE A 390 10.55 -29.69 7.14
N SER A 391 9.70 -29.28 8.09
CA SER A 391 9.30 -27.88 8.19
C SER A 391 10.57 -27.04 8.40
N GLY A 392 10.78 -26.00 7.60
CA GLY A 392 11.84 -25.00 7.80
C GLY A 392 13.24 -25.36 7.32
N MET A 393 13.44 -25.31 6.00
CA MET A 393 14.79 -25.17 5.44
C MET A 393 15.17 -23.69 5.36
N GLY A 394 16.33 -23.33 5.89
CA GLY A 394 16.96 -22.03 5.63
C GLY A 394 17.93 -22.12 4.44
N LEU A 395 17.71 -21.36 3.37
CA LEU A 395 18.72 -21.17 2.31
C LEU A 395 19.47 -19.88 2.60
N THR A 396 20.77 -19.95 2.82
CA THR A 396 21.63 -18.77 3.02
C THR A 396 22.62 -18.65 1.87
N ILE A 397 22.60 -17.52 1.15
CA ILE A 397 23.55 -17.18 0.09
C ILE A 397 24.40 -16.00 0.57
N GLU A 398 25.69 -16.22 0.78
CA GLU A 398 26.67 -15.18 1.03
C GLU A 398 27.31 -14.77 -0.31
N LEU A 399 27.26 -13.49 -0.64
CA LEU A 399 27.80 -12.92 -1.87
C LEU A 399 28.90 -11.91 -1.56
N SER A 400 30.03 -12.07 -2.21
CA SER A 400 31.10 -11.07 -2.25
C SER A 400 31.34 -10.65 -3.68
N ILE A 401 31.27 -9.35 -3.97
CA ILE A 401 31.63 -8.79 -5.26
C ILE A 401 32.99 -8.11 -5.16
N CYS A 402 33.90 -8.45 -6.07
CA CYS A 402 35.20 -7.80 -6.20
C CYS A 402 35.41 -7.31 -7.64
N ASP A 403 35.77 -6.03 -7.78
CA ASP A 403 36.14 -5.39 -9.05
C ASP A 403 37.66 -5.35 -9.28
N GLY A 404 38.43 -5.96 -8.37
CA GLY A 404 39.89 -6.01 -8.40
C GLY A 404 40.60 -4.82 -7.73
N THR A 405 39.88 -3.80 -7.24
CA THR A 405 40.53 -2.61 -6.67
C THR A 405 40.49 -2.54 -5.15
N HIS A 406 39.44 -3.06 -4.50
CA HIS A 406 39.28 -3.03 -3.03
C HIS A 406 38.56 -4.30 -2.53
N SER A 407 39.12 -4.99 -1.53
CA SER A 407 38.40 -6.01 -0.76
C SER A 407 38.29 -5.57 0.70
N ARG A 408 37.08 -5.23 1.15
CA ARG A 408 36.81 -4.93 2.57
C ARG A 408 35.67 -5.80 3.06
N LEU A 409 36.00 -6.68 4.02
CA LEU A 409 35.04 -7.53 4.71
C LEU A 409 34.19 -6.67 5.65
N VAL A 410 32.90 -6.49 5.37
CA VAL A 410 31.96 -5.77 6.24
C VAL A 410 30.80 -6.68 6.65
N ARG A 411 30.32 -6.45 7.87
CA ARG A 411 29.46 -7.32 8.70
C ARG A 411 28.15 -7.78 8.04
N ASN A 412 27.88 -9.07 8.29
CA ASN A 412 26.60 -9.80 8.30
C ASN A 412 25.32 -8.94 8.44
N ILE A 413 24.45 -8.99 7.43
CA ILE A 413 23.05 -8.53 7.50
C ILE A 413 22.18 -9.76 7.24
N LYS A 414 21.33 -10.15 8.21
CA LYS A 414 20.33 -11.22 8.03
C LYS A 414 18.97 -10.59 7.74
N THR A 415 18.40 -10.84 6.58
CA THR A 415 16.99 -10.51 6.25
C THR A 415 16.12 -11.76 6.42
N LYS A 416 15.01 -11.65 7.17
CA LYS A 416 13.95 -12.67 7.24
C LYS A 416 12.72 -12.14 6.51
N THR A 417 12.30 -12.79 5.43
CA THR A 417 11.06 -12.49 4.71
C THR A 417 9.92 -13.32 5.29
N LYS A 418 8.79 -12.70 5.66
CA LYS A 418 7.63 -13.37 6.24
C LYS A 418 6.41 -13.10 5.35
N LEU A 419 5.71 -14.15 4.91
CA LEU A 419 4.51 -14.16 4.04
C LEU A 419 3.31 -13.29 4.49
N LEU A 420 3.41 -12.57 5.61
CA LEU A 420 2.36 -11.69 6.14
C LEU A 420 2.17 -10.38 5.34
N THR A 421 2.95 -10.14 4.29
CA THR A 421 2.93 -8.92 3.47
C THR A 421 1.72 -8.84 2.53
N ASP A 422 1.18 -9.98 2.08
CA ASP A 422 0.23 -9.98 0.97
C ASP A 422 -1.14 -9.43 1.37
N PHE A 423 -1.63 -9.76 2.57
CA PHE A 423 -2.94 -9.26 3.04
C PHE A 423 -2.94 -7.75 3.30
N GLN A 424 -1.88 -7.22 3.92
CA GLN A 424 -1.79 -5.78 4.20
C GLN A 424 -1.66 -4.97 2.90
N THR A 425 -0.87 -5.47 1.94
CA THR A 425 -0.71 -4.84 0.62
C THR A 425 -2.04 -4.76 -0.13
N VAL A 426 -2.79 -5.87 -0.16
CA VAL A 426 -4.12 -5.92 -0.78
C VAL A 426 -5.08 -4.96 -0.07
N SER A 427 -5.09 -4.97 1.27
CA SER A 427 -5.92 -4.05 2.07
C SER A 427 -5.61 -2.58 1.77
N ASP A 428 -4.34 -2.21 1.75
CA ASP A 428 -3.90 -0.85 1.49
C ASP A 428 -4.23 -0.38 0.06
N ASN A 429 -4.16 -1.29 -0.92
CA ASN A 429 -4.50 -0.98 -2.30
C ASN A 429 -6.01 -0.80 -2.50
N LEU A 430 -6.81 -1.63 -1.85
CA LEU A 430 -8.27 -1.48 -1.83
C LEU A 430 -8.67 -0.16 -1.13
N GLU A 431 -7.98 0.21 -0.07
CA GLU A 431 -8.21 1.50 0.61
C GLU A 431 -7.82 2.70 -0.26
N SER A 432 -6.72 2.59 -1.01
CA SER A 432 -6.33 3.57 -2.03
C SER A 432 -7.40 3.69 -3.12
N LEU A 433 -7.93 2.57 -3.62
CA LEU A 433 -9.03 2.55 -4.59
C LEU A 433 -10.24 3.29 -4.04
N ARG A 434 -10.70 2.92 -2.84
CA ARG A 434 -11.82 3.55 -2.15
C ARG A 434 -11.64 5.06 -2.00
N SER A 435 -10.45 5.50 -1.59
CA SER A 435 -10.13 6.92 -1.41
C SER A 435 -10.20 7.69 -2.74
N CYS A 436 -9.69 7.12 -3.83
CA CYS A 436 -9.81 7.70 -5.16
C CYS A 436 -11.27 7.80 -5.62
N MET A 437 -12.10 6.79 -5.32
CA MET A 437 -13.52 6.81 -5.70
C MET A 437 -14.35 7.77 -4.83
N ALA A 438 -13.98 7.94 -3.56
CA ALA A 438 -14.55 8.98 -2.71
C ALA A 438 -14.23 10.38 -3.26
N LEU A 439 -12.99 10.61 -3.69
CA LEU A 439 -12.60 11.84 -4.36
C LEU A 439 -13.39 12.03 -5.66
N LEU A 440 -13.54 10.97 -6.47
CA LEU A 440 -14.32 10.99 -7.70
C LEU A 440 -15.76 11.46 -7.45
N PHE A 441 -16.41 10.94 -6.40
CA PHE A 441 -17.77 11.34 -6.02
C PHE A 441 -17.85 12.84 -5.69
N GLN A 442 -16.84 13.39 -5.02
CA GLN A 442 -16.78 14.81 -4.66
C GLN A 442 -16.55 15.73 -5.88
N ILE A 443 -15.78 15.27 -6.88
CA ILE A 443 -15.42 16.06 -8.07
C ILE A 443 -16.35 15.83 -9.27
N THR A 444 -17.49 15.14 -9.08
CA THR A 444 -18.55 14.88 -10.08
C THR A 444 -19.05 16.12 -10.83
N ARG A 445 -18.63 17.34 -10.48
CA ARG A 445 -19.01 18.57 -11.19
C ARG A 445 -18.19 18.84 -12.45
N SER A 446 -17.02 18.20 -12.63
CA SER A 446 -16.05 18.56 -13.67
C SER A 446 -15.68 17.42 -14.62
N THR A 447 -16.35 16.28 -14.54
CA THR A 447 -16.02 15.07 -15.29
C THR A 447 -17.01 14.80 -16.43
N SER A 448 -16.58 14.03 -17.43
CA SER A 448 -17.43 13.53 -18.53
C SER A 448 -18.36 12.40 -18.06
N ASN A 449 -19.34 12.06 -18.90
CA ASN A 449 -20.28 10.94 -18.72
C ASN A 449 -21.13 11.00 -17.45
N LEU A 450 -21.69 12.18 -17.18
CA LEU A 450 -22.59 12.38 -16.05
C LEU A 450 -24.04 12.23 -16.50
N ILE A 451 -24.80 11.42 -15.77
CA ILE A 451 -26.26 11.42 -15.82
C ILE A 451 -26.81 12.21 -14.63
N LEU A 452 -27.99 12.78 -14.82
CA LEU A 452 -28.72 13.50 -13.77
C LEU A 452 -29.81 12.58 -13.24
N LEU A 453 -29.70 12.13 -11.99
CA LEU A 453 -30.80 11.46 -11.30
C LEU A 453 -31.66 12.52 -10.62
N SER A 454 -32.99 12.38 -10.67
CA SER A 454 -33.89 13.25 -9.90
C SER A 454 -34.79 12.44 -8.97
N SER A 455 -35.01 13.00 -7.78
CA SER A 455 -35.76 12.38 -6.68
C SER A 455 -36.17 13.48 -5.70
N ASP A 456 -37.45 13.55 -5.33
CA ASP A 456 -38.02 14.58 -4.43
C ASP A 456 -37.59 16.02 -4.76
N SER A 457 -37.52 16.39 -6.04
CA SER A 457 -37.01 17.70 -6.50
C SER A 457 -35.52 17.98 -6.25
N LYS A 458 -34.76 17.01 -5.70
CA LYS A 458 -33.29 17.04 -5.68
C LYS A 458 -32.73 16.43 -6.97
N PHE A 459 -31.56 16.91 -7.36
CA PHE A 459 -30.81 16.41 -8.50
C PHE A 459 -29.43 15.91 -8.08
N PHE A 460 -29.06 14.74 -8.57
CA PHE A 460 -27.78 14.10 -8.29
C PHE A 460 -27.02 13.90 -9.59
N ARG A 461 -25.80 14.42 -9.67
CA ARG A 461 -24.89 14.19 -10.81
C ARG A 461 -24.02 12.98 -10.50
N VAL A 462 -24.08 11.96 -11.35
CA VAL A 462 -23.36 10.70 -11.14
C VAL A 462 -22.79 10.20 -12.46
N HIS A 463 -21.68 9.48 -12.40
CA HIS A 463 -21.08 8.80 -13.55
C HIS A 463 -21.91 7.58 -13.94
N ASP A 464 -22.32 7.52 -15.19
CA ASP A 464 -23.15 6.43 -15.73
C ASP A 464 -22.48 5.06 -15.58
N GLY A 465 -21.18 4.92 -15.89
CA GLY A 465 -20.45 3.66 -15.79
C GLY A 465 -20.37 3.13 -14.36
N ILE A 466 -20.25 4.00 -13.36
CA ILE A 466 -20.29 3.60 -11.94
C ILE A 466 -21.69 3.10 -11.56
N MET A 467 -22.73 3.81 -11.99
CA MET A 467 -24.11 3.39 -11.75
C MET A 467 -24.43 2.07 -12.46
N TRP A 468 -23.99 1.91 -13.70
CA TRP A 468 -24.16 0.71 -14.50
C TRP A 468 -23.48 -0.50 -13.86
N ALA A 469 -22.23 -0.33 -13.41
CA ALA A 469 -21.45 -1.41 -12.78
C ALA A 469 -22.05 -1.80 -11.44
N ARG A 470 -22.41 -0.82 -10.61
CA ARG A 470 -22.69 -1.03 -9.19
C ARG A 470 -24.16 -1.17 -8.85
N TRP A 471 -25.10 -0.77 -9.72
CA TRP A 471 -26.54 -0.76 -9.41
C TRP A 471 -27.35 -1.54 -10.45
N PRO A 472 -27.65 -2.83 -10.19
CA PRO A 472 -28.31 -3.72 -11.15
C PRO A 472 -29.64 -3.20 -11.71
N GLY A 473 -30.54 -2.68 -10.86
CA GLY A 473 -31.82 -2.15 -11.36
C GLY A 473 -31.67 -0.87 -12.20
N LEU A 474 -30.62 -0.08 -11.97
CA LEU A 474 -30.33 1.11 -12.77
C LEU A 474 -29.64 0.76 -14.09
N ARG A 475 -28.87 -0.34 -14.14
CA ARG A 475 -28.24 -0.87 -15.36
C ARG A 475 -29.22 -0.97 -16.52
N THR A 476 -30.38 -1.59 -16.27
CA THR A 476 -31.43 -1.77 -17.29
C THR A 476 -32.05 -0.45 -17.75
N LEU A 477 -32.15 0.55 -16.88
CA LEU A 477 -32.69 1.88 -17.23
C LEU A 477 -31.68 2.65 -18.07
N ILE A 478 -30.41 2.62 -17.69
CA ILE A 478 -29.31 3.24 -18.42
C ILE A 478 -29.19 2.62 -19.82
N ASP A 479 -29.19 1.29 -19.92
CA ASP A 479 -29.10 0.57 -21.20
C ASP A 479 -30.29 0.88 -22.13
N LYS A 480 -31.49 1.12 -21.57
CA LYS A 480 -32.65 1.53 -22.38
C LYS A 480 -32.55 2.97 -22.84
N SER A 481 -31.99 3.85 -22.02
CA SER A 481 -31.82 5.27 -22.34
C SER A 481 -30.71 5.53 -23.36
N SER A 482 -29.70 4.67 -23.45
CA SER A 482 -28.60 4.81 -24.40
C SER A 482 -28.95 4.43 -25.85
N VAL A 483 -30.14 3.86 -26.08
CA VAL A 483 -30.60 3.38 -27.40
C VAL A 483 -31.40 4.44 -28.18
N SER A 484 -31.79 5.56 -27.57
CA SER A 484 -32.35 6.70 -28.30
C SER A 484 -31.25 7.47 -29.02
N SER A 485 -31.48 7.79 -30.30
CA SER A 485 -30.58 8.45 -31.28
C SER A 485 -29.38 9.21 -30.72
N GLU A 486 -28.20 9.00 -31.30
CA GLU A 486 -26.90 9.63 -30.97
C GLU A 486 -26.94 11.16 -30.79
N GLU A 487 -27.95 11.85 -31.32
CA GLU A 487 -28.17 13.30 -31.17
C GLU A 487 -28.78 13.72 -29.81
N ASP A 488 -29.47 12.83 -29.09
CA ASP A 488 -30.14 13.16 -27.82
C ASP A 488 -29.27 12.94 -26.57
N LEU A 489 -28.15 12.22 -26.69
CA LEU A 489 -27.33 11.74 -25.56
C LEU A 489 -26.63 12.86 -24.77
N TYR A 490 -26.41 14.04 -25.37
CA TYR A 490 -25.69 15.15 -24.74
C TYR A 490 -26.61 16.25 -24.18
N ASN A 491 -27.91 16.15 -24.43
CA ASN A 491 -28.87 16.93 -23.66
C ASN A 491 -29.08 16.22 -22.32
N VAL A 492 -28.13 16.42 -21.39
CA VAL A 492 -28.22 16.12 -19.93
C VAL A 492 -29.45 16.77 -19.26
N THR A 493 -30.34 17.40 -20.04
CA THR A 493 -31.49 18.14 -19.55
C THR A 493 -32.60 17.25 -19.03
N ASN A 494 -32.69 15.99 -19.47
CA ASN A 494 -33.75 15.11 -19.00
C ASN A 494 -33.22 14.24 -17.85
N PRO A 495 -33.50 14.63 -16.59
CA PRO A 495 -33.13 13.80 -15.46
C PRO A 495 -33.83 12.45 -15.54
N LEU A 496 -33.12 11.39 -15.17
CA LEU A 496 -33.74 10.10 -14.92
C LEU A 496 -34.51 10.21 -13.60
N GLU A 497 -35.83 10.31 -13.70
CA GLU A 497 -36.72 10.36 -12.54
C GLU A 497 -36.72 9.01 -11.84
N LEU A 498 -36.20 8.99 -10.61
CA LEU A 498 -36.24 7.83 -9.73
C LEU A 498 -37.38 8.01 -8.74
N ASN A 499 -38.26 7.03 -8.67
CA ASN A 499 -39.30 6.96 -7.64
C ASN A 499 -38.70 6.47 -6.31
N LEU A 500 -37.71 7.21 -5.80
CA LEU A 500 -37.05 7.00 -4.51
C LEU A 500 -37.10 8.28 -3.69
N PRO A 501 -37.17 8.17 -2.36
CA PRO A 501 -36.87 9.30 -1.50
C PRO A 501 -35.42 9.74 -1.66
N SER A 502 -35.18 11.04 -1.66
CA SER A 502 -33.84 11.62 -1.85
C SER A 502 -32.86 11.23 -0.75
N GLU A 503 -33.35 10.95 0.46
CA GLU A 503 -32.58 10.42 1.58
C GLU A 503 -31.97 9.05 1.28
N VAL A 504 -32.67 8.19 0.53
CA VAL A 504 -32.14 6.89 0.10
C VAL A 504 -30.93 7.10 -0.81
N LEU A 505 -31.03 8.06 -1.74
CA LEU A 505 -29.93 8.39 -2.66
C LEU A 505 -28.74 9.05 -1.94
N ASP A 506 -29.01 9.89 -0.93
CA ASP A 506 -27.97 10.51 -0.10
C ASP A 506 -27.11 9.45 0.62
N ILE A 507 -27.67 8.28 0.93
CA ILE A 507 -26.95 7.15 1.55
C ILE A 507 -26.37 6.19 0.49
N LEU A 508 -27.15 5.88 -0.55
CA LEU A 508 -26.79 4.90 -1.58
C LEU A 508 -25.62 5.36 -2.45
N LEU A 509 -25.62 6.62 -2.89
CA LEU A 509 -24.61 7.10 -3.83
C LEU A 509 -23.19 7.02 -3.24
N PRO A 510 -22.91 7.46 -2.00
CA PRO A 510 -21.60 7.22 -1.37
C PRO A 510 -21.22 5.74 -1.34
N TYR A 511 -22.17 4.83 -1.07
CA TYR A 511 -21.91 3.39 -1.07
C TYR A 511 -21.56 2.85 -2.46
N LEU A 512 -22.23 3.30 -3.52
CA LEU A 512 -21.93 2.86 -4.88
C LEU A 512 -20.51 3.24 -5.29
N TYR A 513 -20.03 4.42 -4.89
CA TYR A 513 -18.65 4.86 -5.18
C TYR A 513 -17.62 4.22 -4.25
N THR A 514 -17.90 4.06 -2.97
CA THR A 514 -16.87 3.73 -1.97
C THR A 514 -16.98 2.31 -1.40
N GLY A 515 -18.07 1.61 -1.68
CA GLY A 515 -18.43 0.37 -0.99
C GLY A 515 -18.74 0.58 0.50
N PHE A 516 -18.89 1.83 0.98
CA PHE A 516 -18.99 2.10 2.41
C PHE A 516 -20.18 2.99 2.73
N ILE A 517 -20.93 2.62 3.79
CA ILE A 517 -21.97 3.46 4.39
C ILE A 517 -21.51 3.85 5.80
N PRO A 518 -21.23 5.14 6.05
CA PRO A 518 -20.92 5.61 7.39
C PRO A 518 -22.10 5.37 8.35
N SER A 519 -21.78 4.80 9.52
CA SER A 519 -22.77 4.53 10.58
C SER A 519 -23.98 3.76 10.05
N PHE A 520 -23.75 2.66 9.34
CA PHE A 520 -24.84 1.81 8.85
C PHE A 520 -25.60 1.22 10.04
N ASP A 521 -26.88 1.56 10.15
CA ASP A 521 -27.74 1.26 11.28
C ASP A 521 -29.07 0.64 10.79
N ARG A 522 -29.89 0.25 11.76
CA ARG A 522 -31.16 -0.44 11.54
C ARG A 522 -32.14 0.39 10.70
N GLU A 523 -32.26 1.68 10.98
CA GLU A 523 -33.15 2.59 10.26
C GLU A 523 -32.81 2.64 8.77
N LYS A 524 -31.51 2.75 8.44
CA LYS A 524 -31.04 2.72 7.06
C LYS A 524 -31.29 1.36 6.39
N ALA A 525 -31.09 0.26 7.10
CA ALA A 525 -31.36 -1.08 6.58
C ALA A 525 -32.84 -1.29 6.25
N GLU A 526 -33.75 -0.89 7.14
CA GLU A 526 -35.21 -0.93 6.91
C GLU A 526 -35.61 -0.04 5.73
N LEU A 527 -34.99 1.14 5.62
CA LEU A 527 -35.22 2.07 4.51
C LEU A 527 -34.83 1.44 3.16
N PHE A 528 -33.69 0.76 3.06
CA PHE A 528 -33.27 0.07 1.85
C PHE A 528 -34.18 -1.10 1.48
N LEU A 529 -34.51 -1.98 2.44
CA LEU A 529 -35.37 -3.14 2.18
C LEU A 529 -36.76 -2.71 1.70
N LYS A 530 -37.33 -1.65 2.29
CA LYS A 530 -38.62 -1.08 1.88
C LYS A 530 -38.67 -0.68 0.39
N HIS A 531 -37.53 -0.32 -0.21
CA HIS A 531 -37.45 0.18 -1.59
C HIS A 531 -36.77 -0.78 -2.57
N ASN A 532 -36.28 -1.94 -2.10
CA ASN A 532 -35.50 -2.88 -2.91
C ASN A 532 -36.31 -3.49 -4.06
N ASP A 533 -37.58 -3.80 -3.85
CA ASP A 533 -38.46 -4.44 -4.85
C ASP A 533 -38.58 -3.63 -6.16
N TYR A 534 -38.41 -2.31 -6.08
CA TYR A 534 -38.55 -1.42 -7.23
C TYR A 534 -37.26 -1.26 -8.05
N LEU A 535 -36.09 -1.34 -7.41
CA LEU A 535 -34.84 -0.87 -8.01
C LEU A 535 -33.67 -1.82 -7.85
N GLN A 536 -33.87 -3.00 -7.28
CA GLN A 536 -32.88 -4.09 -7.21
C GLN A 536 -31.52 -3.55 -6.77
N PHE A 537 -31.42 -3.16 -5.50
CA PHE A 537 -30.19 -2.67 -4.92
C PHE A 537 -29.09 -3.75 -4.97
N PRO A 538 -27.82 -3.36 -4.81
CA PRO A 538 -26.71 -4.29 -4.90
C PRO A 538 -26.90 -5.44 -3.90
N TYR A 539 -26.72 -6.68 -4.35
CA TYR A 539 -26.99 -7.87 -3.53
C TYR A 539 -26.27 -7.85 -2.18
N HIS A 540 -25.00 -7.47 -2.16
CA HIS A 540 -24.20 -7.37 -0.93
C HIS A 540 -24.72 -6.31 0.06
N LEU A 541 -25.35 -5.24 -0.44
CA LEU A 541 -26.00 -4.26 0.43
C LEU A 541 -27.26 -4.87 1.06
N MET A 542 -28.04 -5.64 0.29
CA MET A 542 -29.25 -6.30 0.80
C MET A 542 -28.90 -7.38 1.83
N GLU A 543 -27.89 -8.21 1.57
CA GLU A 543 -27.37 -9.20 2.52
C GLU A 543 -26.98 -8.53 3.85
N LYS A 544 -26.34 -7.37 3.78
CA LYS A 544 -25.97 -6.57 4.97
C LYS A 544 -27.19 -6.00 5.70
N CYS A 545 -28.23 -5.58 4.97
CA CYS A 545 -29.49 -5.13 5.58
C CYS A 545 -30.18 -6.28 6.32
N GLU A 546 -30.27 -7.46 5.70
CA GLU A 546 -30.90 -8.66 6.26
C GLU A 546 -30.15 -9.18 7.49
N ALA A 547 -28.81 -9.25 7.42
CA ALA A 547 -27.96 -9.63 8.54
C ALA A 547 -28.21 -8.71 9.75
N LEU A 548 -28.21 -7.39 9.54
CA LEU A 548 -28.42 -6.42 10.63
C LEU A 548 -29.81 -6.54 11.29
N LEU A 549 -30.84 -6.92 10.54
CA LEU A 549 -32.20 -7.07 11.06
C LEU A 549 -32.48 -8.43 11.70
N SER A 550 -31.71 -9.46 11.32
CA SER A 550 -31.88 -10.83 11.84
C SER A 550 -31.24 -11.05 13.21
N ASP A 551 -30.17 -10.30 13.54
CA ASP A 551 -29.44 -10.43 14.81
C ASP A 551 -30.30 -10.15 16.07
N ASP A 552 -31.36 -9.36 15.96
CA ASP A 552 -32.22 -8.99 17.11
C ASP A 552 -33.20 -10.11 17.55
N ASN A 553 -33.48 -11.10 16.70
CA ASN A 553 -34.33 -12.23 17.10
C ASN A 553 -33.60 -13.20 18.04
N GLY A 554 -32.27 -13.05 18.24
CA GLY A 554 -31.45 -13.89 19.10
C GLY A 554 -31.24 -13.39 20.53
N MET A 555 -31.64 -12.15 20.85
CA MET A 555 -31.41 -11.54 22.18
C MET A 555 -32.63 -11.52 23.11
N GLN A 556 -33.74 -12.15 22.73
CA GLN A 556 -34.94 -12.33 23.57
C GLN A 556 -35.09 -13.74 24.21
N CYS A 557 -34.01 -14.51 24.34
CA CYS A 557 -34.03 -15.81 25.04
C CYS A 557 -33.53 -15.73 26.48
#